data_AF-A0A369L7Q8-F1
#
_entry.id   AF-A0A369L7Q8-F1
#
_cell.length_a   1.000
_cell.length_b   1.000
_cell.length_c   1.000
_cell.angle_alpha   90.00
_cell.angle_beta   90.00
_cell.angle_gamma   90.00
#
_symmetry.space_group_name_H-M   'P 1'
#
loop_
_entity.id
_entity.type
_entity.pdbx_description
1 polymer ?
#
loop_
_entity_poly.entity_id
_entity_poly.type
_entity_poly.pdbx_seq_one_letter_code
_entity_poly.pdbx_strand_id
1 'polypeptide(L)'
;AACNAFYTVRYTRLPELLDELTVFKDEEWLKQRKKYIKCDLLIIDDWLLEQVKPNEAREIMEVIEARDRTGSLILCSQFPPSAWHANLGNGAIA
;
A
#
# COMPACT_ATOMS: atom_id res chain seq x y z
N ALA A 1 -18.69 -8.68 -4.46
CA ALA A 1 -18.80 -9.70 -3.38
C ALA A 1 -18.52 -9.09 -2.01
N ALA A 2 -17.31 -8.58 -1.72
CA ALA A 2 -16.95 -8.04 -0.39
C ALA A 2 -17.86 -6.87 0.08
N CYS A 3 -18.13 -5.86 -0.75
CA CYS A 3 -19.03 -4.77 -0.39
C CYS A 3 -20.46 -5.26 -0.09
N ASN A 4 -20.93 -6.28 -0.82
CA ASN A 4 -22.26 -6.88 -0.62
C ASN A 4 -22.32 -7.72 0.67
N ALA A 5 -21.17 -8.06 1.25
CA ALA A 5 -21.03 -8.72 2.55
C ALA A 5 -20.70 -7.73 3.68
N PHE A 6 -20.92 -6.42 3.46
CA PHE A 6 -20.73 -5.35 4.44
C PHE A 6 -19.29 -5.13 4.91
N TYR A 7 -18.30 -5.62 4.16
CA TYR A 7 -16.89 -5.27 4.41
C TYR A 7 -16.58 -3.87 3.89
N THR A 8 -15.80 -3.12 4.67
CA THR A 8 -15.23 -1.85 4.25
C THR A 8 -14.09 -2.10 3.26
N VAL A 9 -14.29 -1.70 2.01
CA VAL A 9 -13.31 -1.87 0.93
C VAL A 9 -12.76 -0.52 0.52
N ARG A 10 -11.43 -0.43 0.38
CA ARG A 10 -10.75 0.73 -0.20
C ARG A 10 -9.95 0.29 -1.43
N TYR A 11 -10.09 1.06 -2.49
CA TYR A 11 -9.30 0.96 -3.71
C TYR A 11 -8.43 2.22 -3.85
N THR A 12 -7.20 2.06 -4.34
CA THR A 12 -6.29 3.15 -4.69
C THR A 12 -5.26 2.65 -5.70
N ARG A 13 -4.70 3.54 -6.52
CA ARG A 13 -3.49 3.24 -7.30
C ARG A 13 -2.25 3.51 -6.46
N LEU A 14 -1.19 2.73 -6.62
CA LEU A 14 0.04 2.90 -5.83
C LEU A 14 0.59 4.35 -5.89
N PRO A 15 0.66 5.03 -7.05
CA PRO A 15 1.10 6.42 -7.11
C PRO A 15 0.24 7.38 -6.26
N GLU A 16 -1.08 7.20 -6.26
CA GLU A 16 -2.00 8.04 -5.47
C GLU A 16 -1.82 7.82 -3.98
N LEU A 17 -1.64 6.55 -3.56
CA LEU A 17 -1.32 6.23 -2.17
C LEU A 17 -0.01 6.89 -1.75
N LEU A 18 1.02 6.86 -2.60
CA LEU A 18 2.30 7.48 -2.30
C LEU A 18 2.20 9.02 -2.25
N ASP A 19 1.44 9.64 -3.16
CA ASP A 19 1.17 11.08 -3.13
C ASP A 19 0.52 11.51 -1.81
N GLU A 20 -0.35 10.68 -1.22
CA GLU A 20 -1.00 10.96 0.06
C GLU A 20 -0.11 10.65 1.28
N LEU A 21 0.76 9.65 1.20
CA LEU A 21 1.51 9.15 2.36
C LEU A 21 2.96 9.64 2.45
N THR A 22 3.51 10.23 1.39
CA THR A 22 4.89 10.75 1.37
C THR A 22 5.01 12.25 1.65
N VAL A 23 3.93 12.87 2.11
CA VAL A 23 3.88 14.28 2.52
C VAL A 23 4.40 14.48 3.95
N PHE A 24 4.38 15.72 4.43
CA PHE A 24 4.71 16.05 5.82
C PHE A 24 3.77 15.31 6.79
N LYS A 25 4.35 14.65 7.81
CA LYS A 25 3.62 13.81 8.76
C LYS A 25 2.90 14.66 9.82
N ASP A 26 1.76 15.22 9.45
CA ASP A 26 0.86 15.98 10.32
C ASP A 26 -0.41 15.19 10.72
N GLU A 27 -1.37 15.88 11.34
CA GLU A 27 -2.66 15.28 11.72
C GLU A 27 -3.48 14.81 10.51
N GLU A 28 -3.37 15.49 9.37
CA GLU A 28 -4.11 15.13 8.17
C GLU A 28 -3.51 13.88 7.53
N TRP A 29 -2.18 13.81 7.41
CA TRP A 29 -1.46 12.59 7.03
C TRP A 29 -1.87 11.39 7.91
N LEU A 30 -1.92 11.58 9.24
CA LEU A 30 -2.37 10.53 10.17
C LEU A 30 -3.81 10.06 9.87
N LYS A 31 -4.72 10.96 9.51
CA LYS A 31 -6.09 10.60 9.12
C LYS A 31 -6.10 9.84 7.81
N GLN A 32 -5.35 10.27 6.80
CA GLN A 32 -5.27 9.58 5.50
C GLN A 32 -4.68 8.18 5.67
N ARG A 33 -3.55 8.04 6.38
CA ARG A 33 -2.92 6.75 6.70
C ARG A 33 -3.88 5.79 7.40
N LYS A 34 -4.69 6.28 8.35
CA LYS A 34 -5.70 5.45 9.04
C LYS A 34 -6.75 4.89 8.08
N LYS A 35 -7.13 5.60 7.02
CA LYS A 35 -8.10 5.10 6.02
C LYS A 35 -7.58 3.89 5.26
N TYR A 36 -6.28 3.83 4.98
CA TYR A 36 -5.63 2.68 4.34
C TYR A 36 -5.48 1.48 5.28
N ILE A 37 -5.24 1.72 6.57
CA ILE A 37 -5.01 0.64 7.54
C ILE A 37 -6.32 0.05 8.08
N LYS A 38 -7.36 0.87 8.31
CA LYS A 38 -8.56 0.43 9.05
C LYS A 38 -9.63 -0.27 8.20
N CYS A 39 -9.52 -0.27 6.88
CA CYS A 39 -10.48 -0.98 6.03
C CYS A 39 -10.25 -2.51 6.07
N ASP A 40 -11.33 -3.27 5.95
CA ASP A 40 -11.29 -4.74 5.95
C ASP A 40 -10.51 -5.28 4.74
N LEU A 41 -10.67 -4.63 3.58
CA LEU A 41 -9.96 -4.95 2.36
C LEU A 41 -9.37 -3.68 1.73
N LEU A 42 -8.05 -3.67 1.56
CA LEU A 42 -7.33 -2.69 0.75
C LEU A 42 -6.94 -3.33 -0.58
N ILE A 43 -7.29 -2.67 -1.68
CA ILE A 43 -6.88 -3.03 -3.04
C ILE A 43 -5.94 -1.93 -3.53
N ILE A 44 -4.72 -2.30 -3.88
CA ILE A 44 -3.73 -1.41 -4.47
C ILE A 44 -3.52 -1.84 -5.92
N ASP A 45 -3.90 -0.98 -6.85
CA ASP A 45 -3.64 -1.15 -8.28
C ASP A 45 -2.34 -0.47 -8.70
N ASP A 46 -1.90 -0.73 -9.93
CA ASP A 46 -0.63 -0.23 -10.48
C ASP A 46 0.58 -0.57 -9.58
N TRP A 47 0.59 -1.79 -9.02
CA TRP A 47 1.61 -2.24 -8.08
C TRP A 47 2.98 -2.35 -8.73
N LEU A 48 3.91 -1.50 -8.26
CA LEU A 48 5.33 -1.48 -8.63
C LEU A 48 5.56 -1.46 -10.14
N LEU A 49 4.82 -0.60 -10.85
CA LEU A 49 5.05 -0.40 -12.29
C LEU A 49 6.40 0.25 -12.59
N GLU A 50 6.92 1.00 -11.62
CA GLU A 50 8.21 1.68 -11.67
C GLU A 50 8.96 1.45 -10.35
N GLN A 51 10.25 1.74 -10.34
CA GLN A 51 11.05 1.67 -9.12
C GLN A 51 10.67 2.82 -8.17
N VAL A 52 10.33 2.47 -6.92
CA VAL A 52 9.97 3.45 -5.89
C VAL A 52 11.21 4.01 -5.20
N LYS A 53 11.10 5.25 -4.71
CA LYS A 53 12.16 5.89 -3.92
C LYS A 53 12.27 5.25 -2.53
N PRO A 54 13.42 5.37 -1.83
CA PRO A 54 13.59 4.75 -0.50
C PRO A 54 12.55 5.18 0.55
N ASN A 55 12.09 6.43 0.50
CA ASN A 55 11.02 6.93 1.38
C ASN A 55 9.65 6.32 1.02
N GLU A 56 9.34 6.20 -0.26
CA GLU A 56 8.11 5.57 -0.76
C GLU A 56 8.09 4.07 -0.40
N ALA A 57 9.21 3.36 -0.60
CA ALA A 57 9.37 1.97 -0.20
C ALA A 57 9.09 1.78 1.30
N ARG A 58 9.57 2.71 2.15
CA ARG A 58 9.29 2.68 3.58
C ARG A 58 7.80 2.83 3.90
N GLU A 59 7.11 3.79 3.29
CA GLU A 59 5.68 4.01 3.52
C GLU A 59 4.84 2.81 3.05
N ILE A 60 5.21 2.19 1.92
CA ILE A 60 4.60 0.96 1.43
C ILE A 60 4.73 -0.15 2.47
N MET A 61 5.95 -0.39 2.96
CA MET A 61 6.20 -1.42 3.97
C MET A 61 5.45 -1.13 5.28
N GLU A 62 5.42 0.12 5.74
CA GLU A 62 4.65 0.51 6.94
C GLU A 62 3.15 0.22 6.79
N VAL A 63 2.56 0.42 5.61
CA VAL A 63 1.15 0.09 5.34
C VAL A 63 0.93 -1.42 5.30
N ILE A 64 1.82 -2.17 4.64
CA ILE A 64 1.73 -3.64 4.58
C ILE A 64 1.85 -4.25 5.98
N GLU A 65 2.87 -3.86 6.75
CA GLU A 65 3.11 -4.35 8.11
C GLU A 65 1.96 -4.00 9.06
N ALA A 66 1.42 -2.78 8.97
CA ALA A 66 0.27 -2.39 9.79
C ALA A 66 -1.00 -3.19 9.48
N ARG A 67 -1.09 -3.75 8.27
CA ARG A 67 -2.20 -4.61 7.84
C ARG A 67 -1.91 -6.10 8.05
N ASP A 68 -0.66 -6.48 8.31
CA ASP A 68 -0.31 -7.87 8.58
C ASP A 68 -1.17 -8.40 9.73
N ARG A 69 -1.86 -9.52 9.48
CA ARG A 69 -2.81 -10.17 10.39
C ARG A 69 -4.04 -9.36 10.82
N THR A 70 -4.21 -8.11 10.36
CA THR A 70 -5.34 -7.26 10.78
C THR A 70 -6.32 -6.93 9.65
N GLY A 71 -5.90 -6.98 8.38
CA GLY A 71 -6.77 -6.70 7.24
C GLY A 71 -6.29 -7.36 5.95
N SER A 72 -7.21 -7.61 5.02
CA SER A 72 -6.88 -8.25 3.74
C SER A 72 -6.25 -7.24 2.77
N LEU A 73 -5.28 -7.69 1.97
CA LEU A 73 -4.60 -6.86 0.97
C LEU A 73 -4.64 -7.57 -0.39
N ILE A 74 -5.04 -6.85 -1.43
CA ILE A 74 -4.94 -7.28 -2.82
C ILE A 74 -4.00 -6.31 -3.54
N LEU A 75 -3.00 -6.86 -4.22
CA LEU A 75 -2.03 -6.11 -5.02
C LEU A 75 -2.22 -6.50 -6.48
N CYS A 76 -2.55 -5.54 -7.33
CA CYS A 76 -2.69 -5.75 -8.77
C CYS A 76 -1.41 -5.26 -9.46
N SER A 77 -0.61 -6.19 -10.00
CA SER A 77 0.66 -5.88 -10.65
C SER A 77 0.65 -6.35 -12.10
N GLN A 78 1.32 -5.58 -12.97
CA GLN A 78 1.67 -6.00 -14.33
C GLN A 78 2.97 -6.82 -14.35
N PHE A 79 3.70 -6.85 -13.23
CA PHE A 79 4.98 -7.54 -13.08
C PHE A 79 4.83 -8.80 -12.21
N PRO A 80 5.59 -9.87 -12.50
CA PRO A 80 5.60 -11.05 -11.63
C PRO A 80 6.22 -10.71 -10.25
N PRO A 81 5.84 -11.42 -9.18
CA PRO A 81 6.40 -11.20 -7.84
C PRO A 81 7.93 -11.22 -7.76
N SER A 82 8.59 -12.01 -8.62
CA SER A 82 10.06 -12.06 -8.70
C SER A 82 10.70 -10.72 -9.09
N ALA A 83 9.97 -9.82 -9.74
CA ALA A 83 10.46 -8.50 -10.12
C ALA A 83 10.27 -7.44 -9.02
N TRP A 84 9.42 -7.71 -8.01
CA TRP A 84 9.04 -6.70 -7.02
C TRP A 84 10.21 -6.22 -6.17
N HIS A 85 11.13 -7.12 -5.81
CA HIS A 85 12.30 -6.77 -5.02
C HIS A 85 13.18 -5.70 -5.69
N ALA A 86 13.35 -5.79 -7.01
CA ALA A 86 14.08 -4.80 -7.78
C ALA A 86 13.39 -3.42 -7.74
N ASN A 87 12.06 -3.42 -7.89
CA ASN A 87 11.27 -2.19 -7.91
C ASN A 87 11.11 -1.56 -6.51
N LEU A 88 11.24 -2.34 -5.44
CA LEU A 88 11.30 -1.83 -4.05
C LEU A 88 12.67 -1.26 -3.65
N GLY A 89 13.65 -1.26 -4.56
CA GLY A 89 14.95 -0.64 -4.35
C GLY A 89 16.04 -1.59 -3.83
N ASN A 90 15.87 -2.91 -4.00
CA ASN A 90 16.83 -3.93 -3.57
C ASN A 90 17.26 -3.85 -2.08
N GLY A 91 16.42 -3.22 -1.24
CA GLY A 91 16.63 -3.11 0.21
C GLY A 91 16.46 -4.45 0.94
N ALA A 92 16.67 -4.44 2.25
CA ALA A 92 16.83 -5.64 3.08
C ALA A 92 15.83 -6.78 2.78
N ILE A 93 16.37 -7.96 2.51
CA ILE A 93 15.66 -9.23 2.44
C ILE A 93 15.43 -9.68 3.88
N ALA A 94 14.19 -9.97 4.25
CA ALA A 94 13.85 -10.59 5.53
C ALA A 94 14.16 -12.09 5.53
#